data_AF-A0AAV5RQJ0-F1
#
_entry.id   AF-A0AAV5RQJ0-F1
#
_cell.length_a   1.000
_cell.length_b   1.000
_cell.length_c   1.000
_cell.angle_alpha   90.00
_cell.angle_beta   90.00
_cell.angle_gamma   90.00
#
_symmetry.space_group_name_H-M   'P 1'
#
loop_
_entity.id
_entity.type
_entity.pdbx_description
1 polymer ?
#
loop_
_entity_poly.entity_id
_entity_poly.type
_entity_poly.pdbx_seq_one_letter_code
_entity_poly.pdbx_strand_id
1 'polypeptide(L)'
;METSPSVEAVIELQSKIDDIFAGSSEQDLNTHTRFLRMMLGVDGSLPSPFVKLDASHPWLVFWPLNSLELVGSPASPEEKARAAETILQLQNPDGGFAGGVGQSSHVIGTYAAIMALSYGSPEHWARINVGKMYEWLMSLKQPNGSFITCEHGEADPRTSYCALAVATILNIVTPALTENVGEYIQSCQTYEGGYANTPLGEAHGGYAFCSLATLMMLKRDYPRYGLEKYCNISKLSRWLLRRQDPAAGAFNGRTNKLVDSCYSHWIGGCWPLVSQVLDVVDNGQLWNRQGLRDYLVKCCQFKVGGFIDKPGARPDAYHSNYSLCGLALAQHIYTLTGSVFDWTSQRVDVGPEKEVVPINPIFGIPTAQAVCMGTYFTPQTPSREEYQGFALYVSATVALLLFLAWSLVPQEWLHSINVVYFPSRYWAVAVPAFILVLMLYIYIGLDAYNKEVLTPSPTSLHTFTDIDTMVHDEPLSEVNKKMYS
;
A
#
# COMPACT_ATOMS: atom_id res chain seq x y z
N MET A 1 -27.65 -5.02 44.65
CA MET A 1 -26.30 -4.53 44.29
C MET A 1 -26.51 -3.49 43.22
N GLU A 2 -26.04 -2.27 43.42
CA GLU A 2 -26.01 -1.27 42.35
C GLU A 2 -25.04 -1.76 41.26
N THR A 3 -25.51 -1.78 40.02
CA THR A 3 -24.70 -2.06 38.84
C THR A 3 -23.73 -0.90 38.60
N SER A 4 -22.52 -1.18 38.11
CA SER A 4 -21.59 -0.10 37.79
C SER A 4 -22.03 0.60 36.49
N PRO A 5 -21.69 1.90 36.30
CA PRO A 5 -22.06 2.62 35.08
C PRO A 5 -21.56 1.94 33.79
N SER A 6 -20.40 1.28 33.84
CA SER A 6 -19.89 0.52 32.70
C SER A 6 -20.75 -0.69 32.36
N VAL A 7 -21.23 -1.42 33.36
CA VAL A 7 -22.10 -2.58 33.17
C VAL A 7 -23.45 -2.13 32.64
N GLU A 8 -24.01 -1.05 33.18
CA GLU A 8 -25.28 -0.48 32.71
C GLU A 8 -25.21 -0.07 31.23
N ALA A 9 -24.15 0.63 30.84
CA ALA A 9 -23.96 1.05 29.45
C ALA A 9 -23.80 -0.15 28.49
N VAL A 10 -23.12 -1.23 28.92
CA VAL A 10 -22.98 -2.46 28.13
C VAL A 10 -24.33 -3.15 27.97
N ILE A 11 -25.10 -3.28 29.05
CA ILE A 11 -26.44 -3.90 29.01
C ILE A 11 -27.38 -3.11 28.10
N GLU A 12 -27.39 -1.77 28.22
CA GLU A 12 -28.24 -0.91 27.39
C GLU A 12 -27.90 -1.05 25.91
N LEU A 13 -26.61 -1.04 25.56
CA LEU A 13 -26.18 -1.20 24.19
C LEU A 13 -26.48 -2.60 23.66
N GLN A 14 -26.22 -3.64 24.45
CA GLN A 14 -26.47 -5.03 24.04
C GLN A 14 -27.96 -5.26 23.75
N SER A 15 -28.86 -4.73 24.58
CA SER A 15 -30.31 -4.81 24.34
C SER A 15 -30.69 -4.23 22.97
N LYS A 16 -30.13 -3.07 22.60
CA LYS A 16 -30.39 -2.46 21.28
C LYS A 16 -29.83 -3.31 20.13
N ILE A 17 -28.67 -3.93 20.34
CA ILE A 17 -28.05 -4.81 19.35
C ILE A 17 -28.91 -6.05 19.15
N ASP A 18 -29.33 -6.71 20.22
CA ASP A 18 -30.16 -7.93 20.18
C ASP A 18 -31.48 -7.69 19.43
N ASP A 19 -32.14 -6.55 19.71
CA ASP A 19 -33.37 -6.13 19.02
C ASP A 19 -33.15 -5.98 17.50
N ILE A 20 -32.01 -5.42 17.08
CA ILE A 20 -31.66 -5.25 15.66
C ILE A 20 -31.30 -6.58 15.01
N PHE A 21 -30.55 -7.45 15.71
CA PHE A 21 -30.11 -8.73 15.19
C PHE A 21 -31.25 -9.71 14.90
N ALA A 22 -32.39 -9.55 15.59
CA ALA A 22 -33.63 -10.29 15.33
C ALA A 22 -34.30 -9.91 13.99
N GLY A 23 -33.95 -8.75 13.41
CA GLY A 23 -34.44 -8.30 12.11
C GLY A 23 -33.60 -8.77 10.92
N SER A 24 -34.11 -8.57 9.70
CA SER A 24 -33.33 -8.65 8.47
C SER A 24 -32.76 -7.28 8.11
N SER A 25 -31.51 -7.25 7.62
CA SER A 25 -30.92 -6.06 7.02
C SER A 25 -30.02 -6.48 5.85
N GLU A 26 -30.09 -5.73 4.77
CA GLU A 26 -29.19 -5.87 3.62
C GLU A 26 -28.25 -4.67 3.55
N GLN A 27 -27.13 -4.84 2.87
CA GLN A 27 -26.20 -3.75 2.58
C GLN A 27 -26.80 -2.80 1.54
N ASP A 28 -26.98 -1.51 1.87
CA ASP A 28 -27.51 -0.50 0.94
C ASP A 28 -26.40 0.44 0.44
N LEU A 29 -25.70 -0.03 -0.58
CA LEU A 29 -24.58 0.69 -1.18
C LEU A 29 -24.98 2.00 -1.88
N ASN A 30 -26.22 2.12 -2.35
CA ASN A 30 -26.68 3.29 -3.09
C ASN A 30 -26.86 4.49 -2.16
N THR A 31 -27.47 4.29 -1.00
CA THR A 31 -27.63 5.38 -0.02
C THR A 31 -26.28 5.80 0.55
N HIS A 32 -25.37 4.86 0.79
CA HIS A 32 -23.99 5.16 1.21
C HIS A 32 -23.25 6.01 0.18
N THR A 33 -23.30 5.64 -1.11
CA THR A 33 -22.66 6.40 -2.18
C THR A 33 -23.13 7.86 -2.23
N ARG A 34 -24.45 8.08 -2.11
CA ARG A 34 -25.02 9.44 -2.05
C ARG A 34 -24.52 10.23 -0.84
N PHE A 35 -24.50 9.61 0.34
CA PHE A 35 -23.98 10.24 1.55
C PHE A 35 -22.50 10.63 1.40
N LEU A 36 -21.68 9.75 0.82
CA LEU A 36 -20.26 10.01 0.63
C LEU A 36 -19.97 11.12 -0.37
N ARG A 37 -20.73 11.21 -1.48
CA ARG A 37 -20.62 12.35 -2.43
C ARG A 37 -21.03 13.68 -1.80
N MET A 38 -22.07 13.69 -0.95
CA MET A 38 -22.43 14.85 -0.14
C MET A 38 -21.28 15.24 0.80
N MET A 39 -20.66 14.27 1.48
CA MET A 39 -19.52 14.52 2.38
C MET A 39 -18.27 15.01 1.64
N LEU A 40 -18.07 14.59 0.39
CA LEU A 40 -17.03 15.10 -0.52
C LEU A 40 -17.37 16.50 -1.10
N GLY A 41 -18.53 17.06 -0.74
CA GLY A 41 -18.99 18.36 -1.20
C GLY A 41 -19.24 18.43 -2.71
N VAL A 42 -19.73 17.34 -3.32
CA VAL A 42 -20.08 17.29 -4.75
C VAL A 42 -21.34 18.11 -5.02
N ASP A 43 -22.35 17.99 -4.16
CA ASP A 43 -23.66 18.63 -4.32
C ASP A 43 -23.80 19.96 -3.56
N GLY A 44 -22.69 20.47 -2.98
CA GLY A 44 -22.67 21.74 -2.24
C GLY A 44 -21.73 21.75 -1.05
N SER A 45 -21.71 22.87 -0.33
CA SER A 45 -20.88 23.06 0.87
C SER A 45 -21.39 22.23 2.06
N LEU A 46 -20.47 21.78 2.91
CA LEU A 46 -20.82 21.14 4.17
C LEU A 46 -21.57 22.11 5.10
N PRO A 47 -22.57 21.64 5.87
CA PRO A 47 -23.31 22.49 6.81
C PRO A 47 -22.44 23.13 7.91
N SER A 48 -22.86 24.29 8.43
CA SER A 48 -22.14 25.05 9.47
C SER A 48 -21.63 24.23 10.69
N PRO A 49 -22.34 23.22 11.22
CA PRO A 49 -21.82 22.39 12.32
C PRO A 49 -20.47 21.69 12.04
N PHE A 50 -20.06 21.56 10.78
CA PHE A 50 -18.75 21.02 10.39
C PHE A 50 -17.57 21.95 10.72
N VAL A 51 -17.82 23.17 11.20
CA VAL A 51 -16.77 24.06 11.73
C VAL A 51 -15.92 23.42 12.84
N LYS A 52 -16.46 22.40 13.54
CA LYS A 52 -15.70 21.61 14.52
C LYS A 52 -14.56 20.79 13.90
N LEU A 53 -14.56 20.63 12.57
CA LEU A 53 -13.57 19.90 11.77
C LEU A 53 -12.80 20.84 10.83
N ASP A 54 -12.79 22.15 11.11
CA ASP A 54 -12.08 23.16 10.31
C ASP A 54 -10.55 22.96 10.30
N ALA A 55 -10.00 22.28 11.30
CA ALA A 55 -8.59 21.85 11.35
C ALA A 55 -8.36 20.43 10.76
N SER A 56 -9.35 19.88 10.06
CA SER A 56 -9.36 18.51 9.57
C SER A 56 -9.81 18.41 8.10
N HIS A 57 -9.60 19.45 7.29
CA HIS A 57 -9.94 19.42 5.86
C HIS A 57 -9.31 18.26 5.09
N PRO A 58 -8.02 17.89 5.31
CA PRO A 58 -7.45 16.70 4.67
C PRO A 58 -8.24 15.42 4.95
N TRP A 59 -8.75 15.27 6.19
CA TRP A 59 -9.56 14.13 6.59
C TRP A 59 -10.96 14.15 5.97
N LEU A 60 -11.58 15.33 5.89
CA LEU A 60 -12.88 15.53 5.24
C LEU A 60 -12.84 15.21 3.74
N VAL A 61 -11.67 15.29 3.10
CA VAL A 61 -11.47 14.83 1.72
C VAL A 61 -11.15 13.34 1.68
N PHE A 62 -10.19 12.88 2.50
CA PHE A 62 -9.71 11.50 2.48
C PHE A 62 -10.81 10.48 2.77
N TRP A 63 -11.53 10.64 3.87
CA TRP A 63 -12.52 9.65 4.30
C TRP A 63 -13.59 9.34 3.24
N PRO A 64 -14.30 10.33 2.66
CA PRO A 64 -15.28 10.03 1.63
C PRO A 64 -14.65 9.52 0.33
N LEU A 65 -13.47 10.01 -0.05
CA LEU A 65 -12.80 9.57 -1.27
C LEU A 65 -12.39 8.10 -1.20
N ASN A 66 -11.78 7.69 -0.09
CA ASN A 66 -11.43 6.30 0.15
C ASN A 66 -12.68 5.43 0.24
N SER A 67 -13.69 5.87 0.99
CA SER A 67 -14.96 5.14 1.13
C SER A 67 -15.65 4.86 -0.22
N LEU A 68 -15.67 5.85 -1.14
CA LEU A 68 -16.26 5.71 -2.47
C LEU A 68 -15.55 4.62 -3.30
N GLU A 69 -14.23 4.56 -3.22
CA GLU A 69 -13.43 3.51 -3.85
C GLU A 69 -13.77 2.14 -3.24
N LEU A 70 -13.82 2.05 -1.89
CA LEU A 70 -14.09 0.79 -1.18
C LEU A 70 -15.48 0.20 -1.49
N VAL A 71 -16.53 1.01 -1.58
CA VAL A 71 -17.89 0.54 -1.94
C VAL A 71 -18.03 0.16 -3.42
N GLY A 72 -16.98 0.38 -4.22
CA GLY A 72 -16.99 0.13 -5.67
C GLY A 72 -17.83 1.15 -6.44
N SER A 73 -17.93 2.39 -5.95
CA SER A 73 -18.47 3.54 -6.68
C SER A 73 -17.44 4.69 -6.65
N PRO A 74 -16.28 4.49 -7.29
CA PRO A 74 -15.16 5.42 -7.19
C PRO A 74 -15.56 6.82 -7.68
N ALA A 75 -14.92 7.83 -7.10
CA ALA A 75 -15.05 9.21 -7.58
C ALA A 75 -14.58 9.32 -9.04
N SER A 76 -15.26 10.18 -9.81
CA SER A 76 -14.91 10.54 -11.19
C SER A 76 -13.52 11.20 -11.27
N PRO A 77 -12.88 11.21 -12.44
CA PRO A 77 -11.61 11.92 -12.65
C PRO A 77 -11.67 13.39 -12.22
N GLU A 78 -12.78 14.07 -12.48
CA GLU A 78 -13.00 15.48 -12.12
C GLU A 78 -13.11 15.66 -10.60
N GLU A 79 -13.84 14.79 -9.91
CA GLU A 79 -13.93 14.79 -8.45
C GLU A 79 -12.56 14.52 -7.80
N LYS A 80 -11.79 13.56 -8.34
CA LYS A 80 -10.42 13.22 -7.89
C LYS A 80 -9.45 14.39 -8.09
N ALA A 81 -9.48 15.04 -9.25
CA ALA A 81 -8.68 16.23 -9.54
C ALA A 81 -9.03 17.39 -8.61
N ARG A 82 -10.33 17.68 -8.42
CA ARG A 82 -10.79 18.72 -7.48
C ARG A 82 -10.34 18.44 -6.04
N ALA A 83 -10.42 17.19 -5.59
CA ALA A 83 -9.94 16.77 -4.29
C ALA A 83 -8.42 17.00 -4.17
N ALA A 84 -7.64 16.59 -5.17
CA ALA A 84 -6.21 16.79 -5.20
C ALA A 84 -5.81 18.29 -5.18
N GLU A 85 -6.47 19.14 -5.98
CA GLU A 85 -6.24 20.59 -5.95
C GLU A 85 -6.57 21.21 -4.59
N THR A 86 -7.65 20.75 -3.95
CA THR A 86 -8.04 21.21 -2.61
C THR A 86 -6.95 20.87 -1.60
N ILE A 87 -6.41 19.64 -1.65
CA ILE A 87 -5.33 19.21 -0.76
C ILE A 87 -4.03 19.99 -1.03
N LEU A 88 -3.67 20.21 -2.29
CA LEU A 88 -2.44 20.92 -2.64
C LEU A 88 -2.44 22.38 -2.17
N GLN A 89 -3.60 23.01 -2.02
CA GLN A 89 -3.72 24.35 -1.42
C GLN A 89 -3.41 24.37 0.09
N LEU A 90 -3.43 23.21 0.75
CA LEU A 90 -3.12 23.07 2.18
C LEU A 90 -1.63 22.83 2.43
N GLN A 91 -0.81 22.65 1.39
CA GLN A 91 0.62 22.47 1.53
C GLN A 91 1.29 23.80 1.93
N ASN A 92 2.00 23.78 3.05
CA ASN A 92 2.73 24.94 3.55
C ASN A 92 4.17 24.98 3.01
N PRO A 93 4.82 26.17 3.00
CA PRO A 93 6.21 26.30 2.58
C PRO A 93 7.22 25.53 3.43
N ASP A 94 6.83 25.12 4.65
CA ASP A 94 7.65 24.28 5.53
C ASP A 94 7.77 22.84 5.02
N GLY A 95 6.85 22.39 4.16
CA GLY A 95 6.80 21.06 3.56
C GLY A 95 5.65 20.18 4.03
N GLY A 96 5.00 20.51 5.16
CA GLY A 96 3.84 19.78 5.65
C GLY A 96 2.52 20.29 5.07
N PHE A 97 1.41 19.63 5.44
CA PHE A 97 0.06 20.06 5.08
C PHE A 97 -0.70 20.51 6.32
N ALA A 98 -1.48 21.58 6.15
CA ALA A 98 -2.31 22.17 7.16
C ALA A 98 -3.68 21.47 7.29
N GLY A 99 -4.32 21.67 8.45
CA GLY A 99 -5.70 21.27 8.70
C GLY A 99 -6.74 22.10 7.93
N GLY A 100 -6.36 23.30 7.50
CA GLY A 100 -7.16 24.26 6.73
C GLY A 100 -6.24 25.37 6.19
N VAL A 101 -6.70 26.13 5.19
CA VAL A 101 -5.88 27.18 4.56
C VAL A 101 -5.47 28.22 5.61
N GLY A 102 -4.16 28.51 5.69
CA GLY A 102 -3.59 29.46 6.64
C GLY A 102 -3.32 28.90 8.05
N GLN A 103 -3.59 27.62 8.29
CA GLN A 103 -3.20 26.94 9.53
C GLN A 103 -1.79 26.33 9.42
N SER A 104 -1.19 26.02 10.57
CA SER A 104 0.11 25.34 10.64
C SER A 104 0.04 23.90 10.13
N SER A 105 1.16 23.40 9.62
CA SER A 105 1.31 22.01 9.23
C SER A 105 1.16 21.06 10.42
N HIS A 106 0.53 19.90 10.21
CA HIS A 106 0.28 18.92 11.26
C HIS A 106 0.45 17.49 10.74
N VAL A 107 1.30 16.66 11.35
CA VAL A 107 1.72 15.35 10.80
C VAL A 107 0.55 14.39 10.55
N ILE A 108 -0.45 14.40 11.44
CA ILE A 108 -1.67 13.59 11.27
C ILE A 108 -2.52 14.09 10.08
N GLY A 109 -2.59 15.40 9.86
CA GLY A 109 -3.27 15.99 8.69
C GLY A 109 -2.48 15.74 7.41
N THR A 110 -1.15 15.78 7.46
CA THR A 110 -0.27 15.42 6.35
C THR A 110 -0.46 13.98 5.91
N TYR A 111 -0.60 13.02 6.83
CA TYR A 111 -0.95 11.64 6.45
C TYR A 111 -2.24 11.60 5.62
N ALA A 112 -3.31 12.24 6.11
CA ALA A 112 -4.58 12.26 5.38
C ALA A 112 -4.47 12.99 4.02
N ALA A 113 -3.67 14.05 3.94
CA ALA A 113 -3.39 14.75 2.70
C ALA A 113 -2.69 13.84 1.67
N ILE A 114 -1.65 13.10 2.09
CA ILE A 114 -0.95 12.17 1.21
C ILE A 114 -1.84 10.99 0.79
N MET A 115 -2.64 10.43 1.71
CA MET A 115 -3.61 9.38 1.35
C MET A 115 -4.71 9.91 0.42
N ALA A 116 -5.15 11.15 0.55
CA ALA A 116 -6.08 11.76 -0.40
C ALA A 116 -5.41 11.99 -1.77
N LEU A 117 -4.15 12.45 -1.78
CA LEU A 117 -3.39 12.67 -3.00
C LEU A 117 -3.06 11.39 -3.75
N SER A 118 -3.06 10.20 -3.12
CA SER A 118 -2.87 8.93 -3.84
C SER A 118 -3.96 8.64 -4.87
N TYR A 119 -5.10 9.35 -4.82
CA TYR A 119 -6.15 9.31 -5.83
C TYR A 119 -5.97 10.34 -6.96
N GLY A 120 -5.02 11.25 -6.82
CA GLY A 120 -4.63 12.22 -7.84
C GLY A 120 -3.81 11.59 -8.97
N SER A 121 -3.41 12.42 -9.92
CA SER A 121 -2.54 12.04 -11.05
C SER A 121 -1.05 12.31 -10.75
N PRO A 122 -0.12 11.77 -11.56
CA PRO A 122 1.31 12.09 -11.46
C PRO A 122 1.64 13.58 -11.48
N GLU A 123 0.84 14.40 -12.17
CA GLU A 123 1.01 15.87 -12.18
C GLU A 123 0.73 16.50 -10.82
N HIS A 124 -0.22 15.95 -10.06
CA HIS A 124 -0.50 16.38 -8.70
C HIS A 124 0.62 15.93 -7.75
N TRP A 125 1.14 14.71 -7.92
CA TRP A 125 2.23 14.17 -7.11
C TRP A 125 3.53 14.95 -7.29
N ALA A 126 3.82 15.41 -8.51
CA ALA A 126 4.98 16.24 -8.83
C ALA A 126 5.00 17.59 -8.07
N ARG A 127 3.85 18.06 -7.57
CA ARG A 127 3.71 19.32 -6.81
C ARG A 127 3.92 19.14 -5.31
N ILE A 128 4.12 17.91 -4.84
CA ILE A 128 4.49 17.66 -3.44
C ILE A 128 5.96 18.06 -3.27
N ASN A 129 6.25 18.95 -2.33
CA ASN A 129 7.61 19.36 -2.01
C ASN A 129 8.27 18.31 -1.11
N VAL A 130 8.71 17.21 -1.73
CA VAL A 130 9.30 16.05 -1.04
C VAL A 130 10.54 16.42 -0.22
N GLY A 131 11.37 17.35 -0.72
CA GLY A 131 12.55 17.83 0.01
C GLY A 131 12.18 18.56 1.30
N LYS A 132 11.25 19.51 1.22
CA LYS A 132 10.74 20.22 2.41
C LYS A 132 9.97 19.30 3.35
N MET A 133 9.21 18.35 2.83
CA MET A 133 8.53 17.34 3.63
C MET A 133 9.52 16.59 4.54
N TYR A 134 10.66 16.17 4.00
CA TYR A 134 11.69 15.49 4.79
C TYR A 134 12.28 16.41 5.87
N GLU A 135 12.65 17.64 5.52
CA GLU A 135 13.17 18.63 6.47
C GLU A 135 12.18 18.88 7.62
N TRP A 136 10.89 19.02 7.29
CA TRP A 136 9.83 19.22 8.26
C TRP A 136 9.61 17.99 9.15
N LEU A 137 9.52 16.77 8.58
CA LEU A 137 9.42 15.54 9.39
C LEU A 137 10.59 15.39 10.36
N MET A 138 11.81 15.75 9.94
CA MET A 138 12.99 15.75 10.81
C MET A 138 12.90 16.80 11.92
N SER A 139 12.26 17.95 11.68
CA SER A 139 12.01 18.98 12.71
C SER A 139 11.04 18.50 13.81
N LEU A 140 10.14 17.56 13.48
CA LEU A 140 9.21 16.97 14.43
C LEU A 140 9.83 15.81 15.23
N LYS A 141 10.92 15.23 14.74
CA LYS A 141 11.58 14.08 15.35
C LYS A 141 12.19 14.43 16.71
N GLN A 142 11.88 13.64 17.72
CA GLN A 142 12.40 13.79 19.07
C GLN A 142 13.58 12.83 19.35
N PRO A 143 14.49 13.17 20.30
CA PRO A 143 15.64 12.33 20.62
C PRO A 143 15.30 10.91 21.07
N ASN A 144 14.15 10.74 21.75
CA ASN A 144 13.68 9.43 22.21
C ASN A 144 13.11 8.55 21.08
N GLY A 145 13.03 9.04 19.84
CA GLY A 145 12.46 8.34 18.69
C GLY A 145 11.00 8.66 18.39
N SER A 146 10.31 9.37 19.26
CA SER A 146 8.95 9.86 18.98
C SER A 146 8.93 11.00 17.97
N PHE A 147 7.74 11.36 17.48
CA PHE A 147 7.51 12.55 16.68
C PHE A 147 6.48 13.43 17.39
N ILE A 148 6.61 14.75 17.33
CA ILE A 148 5.53 15.67 17.76
C ILE A 148 4.56 15.92 16.60
N THR A 149 3.33 16.31 16.90
CA THR A 149 2.29 16.55 15.89
C THR A 149 2.59 17.76 15.00
N CYS A 150 3.06 18.83 15.62
CA CYS A 150 3.49 20.09 15.04
C CYS A 150 4.46 20.76 16.04
N GLU A 151 4.95 21.97 15.74
CA GLU A 151 5.76 22.75 16.68
C GLU A 151 5.01 22.92 18.03
N HIS A 152 5.64 22.48 19.13
CA HIS A 152 5.05 22.42 20.48
C HIS A 152 3.85 21.49 20.67
N GLY A 153 3.58 20.62 19.69
CA GLY A 153 2.51 19.64 19.74
C GLY A 153 2.79 18.42 20.62
N GLU A 154 1.80 17.55 20.76
CA GLU A 154 1.93 16.28 21.50
C GLU A 154 2.71 15.22 20.72
N ALA A 155 3.24 14.22 21.44
CA ALA A 155 3.87 13.04 20.87
C ALA A 155 3.20 11.76 21.37
N ASP A 156 2.79 10.91 20.43
CA ASP A 156 2.20 9.58 20.69
C ASP A 156 2.36 8.68 19.45
N PRO A 157 2.03 7.38 19.49
CA PRO A 157 2.19 6.50 18.33
C PRO A 157 1.50 6.95 17.03
N ARG A 158 0.48 7.83 17.08
CA ARG A 158 -0.16 8.37 15.86
C ARG A 158 0.84 9.16 15.04
N THR A 159 1.68 9.97 15.69
CA THR A 159 2.65 10.83 14.99
C THR A 159 3.75 10.01 14.34
N SER A 160 4.25 8.98 15.03
CA SER A 160 5.20 8.01 14.47
C SER A 160 4.62 7.28 13.26
N TYR A 161 3.39 6.78 13.36
CA TYR A 161 2.73 6.13 12.22
C TYR A 161 2.57 7.08 11.04
N CYS A 162 2.01 8.28 11.27
CA CYS A 162 1.77 9.25 10.20
C CYS A 162 3.08 9.70 9.54
N ALA A 163 4.12 10.00 10.32
CA ALA A 163 5.42 10.40 9.81
C ALA A 163 6.04 9.28 8.94
N LEU A 164 6.05 8.04 9.43
CA LEU A 164 6.63 6.93 8.67
C LEU A 164 5.78 6.53 7.47
N ALA A 165 4.45 6.61 7.54
CA ALA A 165 3.58 6.31 6.41
C ALA A 165 3.82 7.30 5.26
N VAL A 166 3.88 8.59 5.58
CA VAL A 166 4.21 9.66 4.62
C VAL A 166 5.62 9.44 4.06
N ALA A 167 6.62 9.23 4.92
CA ALA A 167 7.99 9.05 4.47
C ALA A 167 8.17 7.80 3.60
N THR A 168 7.43 6.72 3.90
CA THR A 168 7.47 5.47 3.15
C THR A 168 6.87 5.64 1.76
N ILE A 169 5.68 6.23 1.63
CA ILE A 169 5.04 6.46 0.32
C ILE A 169 5.87 7.41 -0.55
N LEU A 170 6.42 8.47 0.05
CA LEU A 170 7.24 9.44 -0.67
C LEU A 170 8.70 9.00 -0.85
N ASN A 171 9.05 7.78 -0.40
CA ASN A 171 10.38 7.20 -0.48
C ASN A 171 11.51 8.11 0.07
N ILE A 172 11.27 8.69 1.26
CA ILE A 172 12.21 9.56 1.99
C ILE A 172 12.58 9.00 3.37
N VAL A 173 12.45 7.68 3.56
CA VAL A 173 12.88 7.00 4.79
C VAL A 173 14.40 6.97 4.85
N THR A 174 14.98 7.41 5.97
CA THR A 174 16.43 7.37 6.22
C THR A 174 16.74 6.70 7.56
N PRO A 175 18.00 6.25 7.78
CA PRO A 175 18.42 5.77 9.09
C PRO A 175 18.23 6.81 10.19
N ALA A 176 18.50 8.09 9.91
CA ALA A 176 18.28 9.18 10.85
C ALA A 176 16.79 9.35 11.20
N LEU A 177 15.90 9.29 10.20
CA LEU A 177 14.45 9.41 10.45
C LEU A 177 13.93 8.29 11.35
N THR A 178 14.44 7.07 11.17
CA THR A 178 13.99 5.86 11.87
C THR A 178 14.72 5.56 13.18
N GLU A 179 15.75 6.33 13.51
CA GLU A 179 16.54 6.16 14.74
C GLU A 179 15.65 6.22 15.99
N ASN A 180 15.81 5.25 16.91
CA ASN A 180 15.06 5.12 18.17
C ASN A 180 13.53 4.95 18.04
N VAL A 181 12.95 4.92 16.83
CA VAL A 181 11.49 4.81 16.65
C VAL A 181 10.99 3.48 17.22
N GLY A 182 11.71 2.38 17.00
CA GLY A 182 11.33 1.07 17.51
C GLY A 182 11.32 1.00 19.03
N GLU A 183 12.34 1.58 19.68
CA GLU A 183 12.48 1.69 21.12
C GLU A 183 11.35 2.54 21.74
N TYR A 184 11.00 3.67 21.11
CA TYR A 184 9.85 4.48 21.53
C TYR A 184 8.54 3.70 21.44
N ILE A 185 8.26 3.06 20.31
CA ILE A 185 7.03 2.28 20.13
C ILE A 185 6.97 1.15 21.15
N GLN A 186 8.07 0.40 21.36
CA GLN A 186 8.16 -0.64 22.37
C GLN A 186 7.80 -0.12 23.77
N SER A 187 8.27 1.07 24.14
CA SER A 187 7.98 1.68 25.45
C SER A 187 6.50 2.01 25.67
N CYS A 188 5.70 2.09 24.59
CA CYS A 188 4.27 2.32 24.65
C CYS A 188 3.45 1.02 24.79
N GLN A 189 4.07 -0.17 24.71
CA GLN A 189 3.38 -1.43 24.94
C GLN A 189 3.10 -1.61 26.44
N THR A 190 1.84 -1.85 26.79
CA THR A 190 1.35 -1.87 28.16
C THR A 190 1.41 -3.27 28.79
N TYR A 191 1.12 -3.34 30.09
CA TYR A 191 0.96 -4.62 30.79
C TYR A 191 -0.20 -5.47 30.24
N GLU A 192 -1.23 -4.84 29.67
CA GLU A 192 -2.39 -5.53 29.08
C GLU A 192 -2.01 -6.25 27.76
N GLY A 193 -0.96 -5.77 27.09
CA GLY A 193 -0.45 -6.29 25.82
C GLY A 193 -0.67 -5.36 24.62
N GLY A 194 -1.69 -4.49 24.66
CA GLY A 194 -1.89 -3.43 23.66
C GLY A 194 -0.98 -2.22 23.89
N TYR A 195 -1.11 -1.20 23.05
CA TYR A 195 -0.29 0.03 23.10
C TYR A 195 -1.10 1.23 23.60
N ALA A 196 -0.43 2.12 24.32
CA ALA A 196 -0.99 3.37 24.82
C ALA A 196 -0.50 4.59 24.03
N ASN A 197 -1.09 5.77 24.29
CA ASN A 197 -0.62 7.04 23.71
C ASN A 197 0.77 7.44 24.23
N THR A 198 1.10 7.05 25.44
CA THR A 198 2.36 7.36 26.10
C THR A 198 2.76 6.16 26.95
N PRO A 199 4.07 6.02 27.29
CA PRO A 199 4.50 5.00 28.24
C PRO A 199 3.67 5.07 29.53
N LEU A 200 3.26 3.91 30.04
CA LEU A 200 2.39 3.74 31.22
C LEU A 200 0.92 4.18 31.06
N GLY A 201 0.49 4.58 29.87
CA GLY A 201 -0.92 4.84 29.58
C GLY A 201 -1.77 3.56 29.45
N GLU A 202 -3.06 3.75 29.19
CA GLU A 202 -4.03 2.66 28.95
C GLU A 202 -3.93 2.12 27.52
N ALA A 203 -4.01 0.80 27.34
CA ALA A 203 -3.98 0.18 26.02
C ALA A 203 -5.20 0.57 25.19
N HIS A 204 -5.01 1.01 23.95
CA HIS A 204 -6.08 1.46 23.05
C HIS A 204 -5.88 1.02 21.60
N GLY A 205 -6.96 0.64 20.93
CA GLY A 205 -6.93 0.05 19.59
C GLY A 205 -6.28 0.93 18.53
N GLY A 206 -6.58 2.23 18.53
CA GLY A 206 -5.95 3.19 17.60
C GLY A 206 -4.44 3.27 17.75
N TYR A 207 -3.92 3.29 18.99
CA TYR A 207 -2.48 3.31 19.23
C TYR A 207 -1.84 1.94 18.94
N ALA A 208 -2.56 0.85 19.19
CA ALA A 208 -2.10 -0.49 18.81
C ALA A 208 -1.90 -0.63 17.29
N PHE A 209 -2.85 -0.16 16.49
CA PHE A 209 -2.71 -0.10 15.03
C PHE A 209 -1.52 0.76 14.62
N CYS A 210 -1.47 2.01 15.10
CA CYS A 210 -0.40 2.95 14.75
C CYS A 210 0.99 2.36 15.09
N SER A 211 1.13 1.76 16.27
CA SER A 211 2.36 1.08 16.69
C SER A 211 2.73 -0.09 15.78
N LEU A 212 1.79 -1.00 15.49
CA LEU A 212 2.05 -2.15 14.63
C LEU A 212 2.43 -1.73 13.21
N ALA A 213 1.67 -0.81 12.62
CA ALA A 213 1.94 -0.31 11.27
C ALA A 213 3.29 0.42 11.20
N THR A 214 3.65 1.17 12.24
CA THR A 214 4.99 1.77 12.39
C THR A 214 6.08 0.70 12.39
N LEU A 215 5.93 -0.34 13.22
CA LEU A 215 6.92 -1.42 13.32
C LEU A 215 7.06 -2.22 12.00
N MET A 216 5.97 -2.37 11.24
CA MET A 216 6.01 -2.98 9.91
C MET A 216 6.80 -2.15 8.88
N MET A 217 6.85 -0.83 9.05
CA MET A 217 7.65 0.06 8.21
C MET A 217 9.12 0.17 8.67
N LEU A 218 9.44 -0.26 9.90
CA LEU A 218 10.82 -0.40 10.37
C LEU A 218 11.48 -1.69 9.85
N LYS A 219 11.70 -1.74 8.53
CA LYS A 219 12.42 -2.84 7.89
C LYS A 219 13.95 -2.64 7.99
N ARG A 220 14.67 -3.75 8.13
CA ARG A 220 16.13 -3.83 7.90
C ARG A 220 16.38 -4.76 6.72
N ASP A 221 17.02 -5.90 6.95
CA ASP A 221 17.32 -6.90 5.93
C ASP A 221 16.08 -7.69 5.48
N TYR A 222 14.97 -7.61 6.24
CA TYR A 222 13.71 -8.29 5.93
C TYR A 222 12.48 -7.54 6.47
N PRO A 223 11.26 -7.79 5.92
CA PRO A 223 10.08 -6.93 6.15
C PRO A 223 9.48 -6.97 7.57
N ARG A 224 9.73 -8.02 8.35
CA ARG A 224 9.09 -8.23 9.67
C ARG A 224 9.96 -7.82 10.87
N TYR A 225 11.15 -7.28 10.60
CA TYR A 225 12.16 -6.96 11.61
C TYR A 225 11.62 -6.17 12.81
N GLY A 226 10.90 -5.08 12.55
CA GLY A 226 10.41 -4.21 13.62
C GLY A 226 9.41 -4.91 14.55
N LEU A 227 8.50 -5.72 14.01
CA LEU A 227 7.55 -6.49 14.81
C LEU A 227 8.26 -7.51 15.70
N GLU A 228 9.14 -8.32 15.10
CA GLU A 228 9.83 -9.41 15.81
C GLU A 228 10.75 -8.87 16.92
N LYS A 229 11.37 -7.71 16.70
CA LYS A 229 12.31 -7.12 17.67
C LYS A 229 11.64 -6.34 18.79
N TYR A 230 10.64 -5.52 18.47
CA TYR A 230 10.13 -4.50 19.38
C TYR A 230 8.75 -4.81 19.98
N CYS A 231 8.03 -5.81 19.46
CA CYS A 231 6.69 -6.14 19.94
C CYS A 231 6.65 -7.47 20.69
N ASN A 232 6.06 -7.48 21.88
CA ASN A 232 5.61 -8.72 22.50
C ASN A 232 4.31 -9.20 21.83
N ILE A 233 4.46 -9.94 20.73
CA ILE A 233 3.34 -10.42 19.91
C ILE A 233 2.38 -11.31 20.72
N SER A 234 2.89 -12.19 21.59
CA SER A 234 2.02 -13.07 22.39
C SER A 234 1.07 -12.30 23.31
N LYS A 235 1.56 -11.26 24.01
CA LYS A 235 0.71 -10.41 24.85
C LYS A 235 -0.27 -9.61 24.01
N LEU A 236 0.20 -9.04 22.90
CA LEU A 236 -0.63 -8.25 22.01
C LEU A 236 -1.77 -9.07 21.38
N SER A 237 -1.49 -10.25 20.84
CA SER A 237 -2.52 -11.11 20.24
C SER A 237 -3.59 -11.48 21.25
N ARG A 238 -3.21 -11.80 22.50
CA ARG A 238 -4.17 -12.05 23.59
C ARG A 238 -5.03 -10.82 23.88
N TRP A 239 -4.44 -9.64 23.87
CA TRP A 239 -5.16 -8.39 24.08
C TRP A 239 -6.15 -8.10 22.95
N LEU A 240 -5.72 -8.23 21.69
CA LEU A 240 -6.55 -8.05 20.49
C LEU A 240 -7.75 -9.00 20.47
N LEU A 241 -7.57 -10.29 20.80
CA LEU A 241 -8.68 -11.25 20.91
C LEU A 241 -9.75 -10.75 21.89
N ARG A 242 -9.35 -10.17 23.01
CA ARG A 242 -10.24 -9.65 24.07
C ARG A 242 -10.85 -8.29 23.75
N ARG A 243 -10.62 -7.76 22.54
CA ARG A 243 -11.32 -6.57 22.04
C ARG A 243 -12.59 -6.94 21.30
N GLN A 244 -12.71 -8.17 20.81
CA GLN A 244 -13.94 -8.60 20.16
C GLN A 244 -14.97 -9.00 21.20
N ASP A 245 -16.06 -8.25 21.27
CA ASP A 245 -17.19 -8.63 22.08
C ASP A 245 -17.89 -9.84 21.46
N PRO A 246 -18.08 -10.95 22.20
CA PRO A 246 -18.63 -12.17 21.62
C PRO A 246 -20.13 -12.08 21.32
N ALA A 247 -20.87 -11.21 22.02
CA ALA A 247 -22.31 -11.06 21.82
C ALA A 247 -22.60 -10.13 20.63
N ALA A 248 -21.92 -8.99 20.57
CA ALA A 248 -22.06 -8.05 19.45
C ALA A 248 -21.29 -8.49 18.19
N GLY A 249 -20.21 -9.26 18.33
CA GLY A 249 -19.30 -9.61 17.24
C GLY A 249 -18.34 -8.47 16.83
N ALA A 250 -18.41 -7.32 17.48
CA ALA A 250 -17.66 -6.12 17.15
C ALA A 250 -16.54 -5.80 18.13
N PHE A 251 -15.67 -4.86 17.75
CA PHE A 251 -14.53 -4.49 18.58
C PHE A 251 -14.83 -3.29 19.48
N ASN A 252 -14.35 -3.36 20.74
CA ASN A 252 -14.14 -2.20 21.59
C ASN A 252 -12.69 -1.71 21.47
N GLY A 253 -12.47 -0.43 21.74
CA GLY A 253 -11.12 0.14 21.70
C GLY A 253 -10.25 -0.20 22.90
N ARG A 254 -10.86 -0.47 24.05
CA ARG A 254 -10.22 -0.63 25.35
C ARG A 254 -11.05 -1.50 26.27
N THR A 255 -10.39 -2.11 27.25
CA THR A 255 -11.02 -2.98 28.25
C THR A 255 -12.17 -2.26 28.96
N ASN A 256 -13.34 -2.92 29.08
CA ASN A 256 -14.55 -2.39 29.73
C ASN A 256 -15.17 -1.13 29.06
N LYS A 257 -14.86 -0.86 27.79
CA LYS A 257 -15.58 0.14 26.98
C LYS A 257 -16.49 -0.52 25.96
N LEU A 258 -17.44 0.25 25.45
CA LEU A 258 -18.42 -0.20 24.47
C LEU A 258 -17.75 -0.53 23.13
N VAL A 259 -18.42 -1.39 22.35
CA VAL A 259 -18.10 -1.60 20.93
C VAL A 259 -18.34 -0.33 20.12
N ASP A 260 -17.58 -0.17 19.04
CA ASP A 260 -17.68 0.97 18.13
C ASP A 260 -17.17 0.54 16.74
N SER A 261 -17.93 0.91 15.70
CA SER A 261 -17.66 0.51 14.32
C SER A 261 -16.31 0.97 13.79
N CYS A 262 -15.71 2.06 14.28
CA CYS A 262 -14.40 2.49 13.80
C CYS A 262 -13.26 1.54 14.22
N TYR A 263 -13.42 0.81 15.34
CA TYR A 263 -12.46 -0.21 15.75
C TYR A 263 -12.47 -1.44 14.83
N SER A 264 -13.43 -1.54 13.90
CA SER A 264 -13.37 -2.50 12.80
C SER A 264 -12.12 -2.32 11.94
N HIS A 265 -11.65 -1.08 11.77
CA HIS A 265 -10.34 -0.82 11.19
C HIS A 265 -9.22 -0.86 12.23
N TRP A 266 -9.34 -0.14 13.34
CA TRP A 266 -8.22 0.01 14.27
C TRP A 266 -7.82 -1.29 14.99
N ILE A 267 -8.77 -2.14 15.36
CA ILE A 267 -8.47 -3.48 15.87
C ILE A 267 -8.39 -4.49 14.73
N GLY A 268 -9.34 -4.47 13.79
CA GLY A 268 -9.35 -5.41 12.67
C GLY A 268 -8.09 -5.36 11.82
N GLY A 269 -7.55 -4.16 11.59
CA GLY A 269 -6.33 -3.90 10.82
C GLY A 269 -5.06 -4.35 11.53
N CYS A 270 -5.10 -4.61 12.84
CA CYS A 270 -3.99 -5.22 13.56
C CYS A 270 -3.80 -6.69 13.16
N TRP A 271 -4.89 -7.41 12.82
CA TRP A 271 -4.84 -8.85 12.55
C TRP A 271 -3.97 -9.22 11.34
N PRO A 272 -4.10 -8.57 10.17
CA PRO A 272 -3.18 -8.76 9.06
C PRO A 272 -1.71 -8.53 9.40
N LEU A 273 -1.40 -7.57 10.27
CA LEU A 273 -0.02 -7.23 10.61
C LEU A 273 0.57 -8.28 11.57
N VAL A 274 -0.22 -8.67 12.57
CA VAL A 274 0.19 -9.68 13.57
C VAL A 274 0.28 -11.07 12.94
N SER A 275 -0.61 -11.43 12.00
CA SER A 275 -0.57 -12.74 11.34
C SER A 275 0.72 -13.01 10.58
N GLN A 276 1.46 -11.97 10.17
CA GLN A 276 2.73 -12.15 9.46
C GLN A 276 3.84 -12.74 10.34
N VAL A 277 3.73 -12.61 11.67
CA VAL A 277 4.73 -13.04 12.65
C VAL A 277 4.19 -14.06 13.64
N LEU A 278 2.95 -14.51 13.45
CA LEU A 278 2.37 -15.58 14.24
C LEU A 278 2.81 -16.94 13.68
N ASP A 279 3.15 -17.87 14.56
CA ASP A 279 3.40 -19.28 14.22
C ASP A 279 2.09 -20.05 13.93
N VAL A 280 1.06 -19.36 13.45
CA VAL A 280 -0.23 -19.93 13.04
C VAL A 280 -0.62 -19.37 11.68
N VAL A 281 -1.04 -20.25 10.78
CA VAL A 281 -1.58 -19.85 9.47
C VAL A 281 -2.95 -19.21 9.70
N ASP A 282 -3.15 -17.97 9.22
CA ASP A 282 -4.49 -17.37 9.18
C ASP A 282 -5.32 -18.10 8.13
N ASN A 283 -6.14 -19.03 8.58
CA ASN A 283 -7.15 -19.72 7.76
C ASN A 283 -8.52 -19.01 7.80
N GLY A 284 -8.55 -17.75 8.25
CA GLY A 284 -9.78 -16.97 8.43
C GLY A 284 -10.43 -17.14 9.80
N GLN A 285 -9.84 -17.92 10.72
CA GLN A 285 -10.44 -18.24 12.02
C GLN A 285 -9.73 -17.60 13.22
N LEU A 286 -8.72 -16.75 12.99
CA LEU A 286 -8.01 -16.07 14.09
C LEU A 286 -8.91 -15.16 14.92
N TRP A 287 -9.99 -14.64 14.33
CA TRP A 287 -10.98 -13.78 14.96
C TRP A 287 -12.33 -13.93 14.25
N ASN A 288 -13.42 -13.49 14.88
CA ASN A 288 -14.77 -13.70 14.35
C ASN A 288 -15.12 -12.70 13.24
N ARG A 289 -14.70 -12.99 12.00
CA ARG A 289 -14.94 -12.14 10.82
C ARG A 289 -16.43 -11.98 10.50
N GLN A 290 -17.20 -13.07 10.61
CA GLN A 290 -18.65 -13.07 10.38
C GLN A 290 -19.37 -12.14 11.37
N GLY A 291 -19.04 -12.25 12.66
CA GLY A 291 -19.64 -11.41 13.70
C GLY A 291 -19.37 -9.92 13.48
N LEU A 292 -18.16 -9.56 13.02
CA LEU A 292 -17.86 -8.18 12.68
C LEU A 292 -18.68 -7.69 11.48
N ARG A 293 -18.75 -8.50 10.41
CA ARG A 293 -19.61 -8.19 9.26
C ARG A 293 -21.05 -7.99 9.69
N ASP A 294 -21.57 -8.88 10.53
CA ASP A 294 -22.97 -8.83 10.97
C ASP A 294 -23.25 -7.57 11.76
N TYR A 295 -22.37 -7.18 12.68
CA TYR A 295 -22.51 -5.92 13.40
C TYR A 295 -22.48 -4.70 12.47
N LEU A 296 -21.54 -4.65 11.53
CA LEU A 296 -21.41 -3.50 10.63
C LEU A 296 -22.62 -3.35 9.69
N VAL A 297 -23.07 -4.46 9.09
CA VAL A 297 -24.22 -4.43 8.17
C VAL A 297 -25.53 -4.22 8.92
N LYS A 298 -25.74 -4.90 10.06
CA LYS A 298 -27.02 -4.81 10.77
C LYS A 298 -27.14 -3.56 11.64
N CYS A 299 -26.11 -3.24 12.42
CA CYS A 299 -26.20 -2.24 13.48
C CYS A 299 -25.61 -0.88 13.09
N CYS A 300 -24.74 -0.81 12.09
CA CYS A 300 -23.96 0.40 11.82
C CYS A 300 -24.35 1.14 10.55
N GLN A 301 -25.23 0.58 9.70
CA GLN A 301 -25.74 1.28 8.53
C GLN A 301 -26.80 2.32 8.95
N PHE A 302 -26.65 3.57 8.49
CA PHE A 302 -27.67 4.58 8.69
C PHE A 302 -28.69 4.58 7.53
N LYS A 303 -29.97 4.70 7.87
CA LYS A 303 -31.10 4.56 6.93
C LYS A 303 -31.02 5.47 5.69
N VAL A 304 -30.39 6.64 5.79
CA VAL A 304 -30.25 7.59 4.67
C VAL A 304 -28.84 7.62 4.05
N GLY A 305 -27.97 6.71 4.47
CA GLY A 305 -26.59 6.59 4.01
C GLY A 305 -25.55 6.91 5.09
N GLY A 306 -24.35 6.33 4.92
CA GLY A 306 -23.25 6.44 5.88
C GLY A 306 -23.29 5.38 6.98
N PHE A 307 -22.15 5.17 7.62
CA PHE A 307 -22.07 4.34 8.83
C PHE A 307 -22.00 5.20 10.08
N ILE A 308 -22.46 4.62 11.19
CA ILE A 308 -22.45 5.20 12.53
C ILE A 308 -21.49 4.41 13.43
N ASP A 309 -21.10 5.02 14.55
CA ASP A 309 -20.39 4.35 15.64
C ASP A 309 -21.14 3.08 16.12
N LYS A 310 -22.37 3.28 16.59
CA LYS A 310 -23.24 2.25 17.19
C LYS A 310 -24.71 2.69 17.11
N PRO A 311 -25.70 1.80 17.33
CA PRO A 311 -27.11 2.16 17.33
C PRO A 311 -27.43 3.38 18.21
N GLY A 312 -28.10 4.37 17.63
CA GLY A 312 -28.44 5.65 18.26
C GLY A 312 -27.48 6.80 17.96
N ALA A 313 -26.31 6.53 17.36
CA ALA A 313 -25.40 7.56 16.88
C ALA A 313 -25.83 8.15 15.52
N ARG A 314 -25.14 9.21 15.08
CA ARG A 314 -25.34 9.85 13.77
C ARG A 314 -24.24 9.42 12.80
N PRO A 315 -24.49 9.40 11.48
CA PRO A 315 -23.49 9.04 10.50
C PRO A 315 -22.47 10.16 10.30
N ASP A 316 -21.25 9.78 10.01
CA ASP A 316 -20.17 10.66 9.60
C ASP A 316 -19.21 9.94 8.64
N ALA A 317 -18.36 10.70 7.95
CA ALA A 317 -17.41 10.12 7.00
C ALA A 317 -16.32 9.29 7.68
N TYR A 318 -15.95 9.60 8.93
CA TYR A 318 -14.94 8.85 9.68
C TYR A 318 -15.40 7.40 9.95
N HIS A 319 -16.59 7.22 10.53
CA HIS A 319 -17.17 5.90 10.79
C HIS A 319 -17.51 5.19 9.49
N SER A 320 -17.95 5.91 8.45
CA SER A 320 -18.17 5.34 7.11
C SER A 320 -16.89 4.72 6.55
N ASN A 321 -15.79 5.48 6.55
CA ASN A 321 -14.50 5.01 6.07
C ASN A 321 -14.00 3.80 6.86
N TYR A 322 -13.96 3.90 8.19
CA TYR A 322 -13.36 2.83 9.00
C TYR A 322 -14.25 1.59 9.16
N SER A 323 -15.57 1.73 8.98
CA SER A 323 -16.47 0.57 8.82
C SER A 323 -16.20 -0.14 7.51
N LEU A 324 -16.03 0.59 6.40
CA LEU A 324 -15.73 -0.01 5.09
C LEU A 324 -14.34 -0.65 5.06
N CYS A 325 -13.32 -0.01 5.63
CA CYS A 325 -12.02 -0.65 5.86
C CYS A 325 -12.18 -1.93 6.69
N GLY A 326 -13.01 -1.89 7.74
CA GLY A 326 -13.32 -3.05 8.57
C GLY A 326 -14.00 -4.20 7.82
N LEU A 327 -14.94 -3.90 6.93
CA LEU A 327 -15.57 -4.89 6.04
C LEU A 327 -14.54 -5.49 5.07
N ALA A 328 -13.70 -4.65 4.45
CA ALA A 328 -12.60 -5.12 3.59
C ALA A 328 -11.64 -6.03 4.36
N LEU A 329 -11.38 -5.74 5.64
CA LEU A 329 -10.56 -6.58 6.52
C LEU A 329 -11.25 -7.89 6.90
N ALA A 330 -12.55 -7.89 7.16
CA ALA A 330 -13.32 -9.09 7.47
C ALA A 330 -13.42 -10.03 6.27
N GLN A 331 -13.64 -9.48 5.08
CA GLN A 331 -13.84 -10.22 3.83
C GLN A 331 -12.55 -10.77 3.22
N HIS A 332 -11.36 -10.43 3.73
CA HIS A 332 -10.08 -10.83 3.12
C HIS A 332 -9.03 -11.27 4.16
N ILE A 333 -8.26 -12.29 3.80
CA ILE A 333 -7.00 -12.66 4.45
C ILE A 333 -5.87 -11.99 3.67
N TYR A 334 -4.94 -11.35 4.38
CA TYR A 334 -3.86 -10.57 3.78
C TYR A 334 -2.51 -11.22 4.08
N THR A 335 -1.70 -11.36 3.03
CA THR A 335 -0.35 -11.92 3.12
C THR A 335 0.65 -10.94 2.53
N LEU A 336 1.70 -10.63 3.29
CA LEU A 336 2.80 -9.81 2.82
C LEU A 336 3.73 -10.65 1.94
N THR A 337 3.93 -10.26 0.69
CA THR A 337 4.73 -11.03 -0.28
C THR A 337 6.08 -10.40 -0.61
N GLY A 338 6.28 -9.12 -0.26
CA GLY A 338 7.50 -8.40 -0.60
C GLY A 338 7.73 -7.19 0.30
N SER A 339 7.70 -6.01 -0.31
CA SER A 339 7.79 -4.75 0.41
C SER A 339 6.50 -4.44 1.17
N VAL A 340 6.52 -3.38 1.98
CA VAL A 340 5.35 -2.86 2.70
C VAL A 340 4.16 -2.46 1.79
N PHE A 341 4.39 -2.34 0.48
CA PHE A 341 3.35 -2.12 -0.52
C PHE A 341 2.73 -3.43 -1.04
N ASP A 342 3.46 -4.54 -0.98
CA ASP A 342 3.16 -5.79 -1.68
C ASP A 342 2.34 -6.74 -0.80
N TRP A 343 1.02 -6.57 -0.85
CA TRP A 343 0.07 -7.42 -0.16
C TRP A 343 -0.81 -8.17 -1.14
N THR A 344 -0.93 -9.48 -0.95
CA THR A 344 -1.98 -10.27 -1.61
C THR A 344 -3.16 -10.43 -0.67
N SER A 345 -4.36 -10.47 -1.24
CA SER A 345 -5.61 -10.66 -0.50
C SER A 345 -6.36 -11.87 -1.05
N GLN A 346 -6.79 -12.75 -0.15
CA GLN A 346 -7.67 -13.87 -0.47
C GLN A 346 -9.05 -13.62 0.15
N ARG A 347 -10.10 -13.66 -0.66
CA ARG A 347 -11.47 -13.48 -0.17
C ARG A 347 -11.89 -14.64 0.74
N VAL A 348 -12.60 -14.29 1.82
CA VAL A 348 -13.26 -15.21 2.75
C VAL A 348 -14.76 -15.02 2.61
N ASP A 349 -15.50 -16.12 2.55
CA ASP A 349 -16.95 -16.07 2.58
C ASP A 349 -17.43 -15.77 4.02
N VAL A 350 -17.87 -14.53 4.23
CA VAL A 350 -18.38 -14.01 5.49
C VAL A 350 -19.80 -13.45 5.32
N GLY A 351 -20.52 -13.89 4.29
CA GLY A 351 -21.91 -13.50 4.04
C GLY A 351 -22.20 -13.09 2.59
N PRO A 352 -23.49 -12.92 2.26
CA PRO A 352 -23.97 -12.70 0.89
C PRO A 352 -23.66 -11.32 0.29
N GLU A 353 -23.00 -10.43 1.04
CA GLU A 353 -22.81 -9.03 0.62
C GLU A 353 -21.93 -8.89 -0.62
N LYS A 354 -22.04 -7.72 -1.24
CA LYS A 354 -21.05 -7.30 -2.22
C LYS A 354 -19.68 -7.20 -1.55
N GLU A 355 -18.68 -7.68 -2.27
CA GLU A 355 -17.28 -7.53 -1.91
C GLU A 355 -16.91 -6.04 -1.90
N VAL A 356 -16.28 -5.62 -0.79
CA VAL A 356 -15.64 -4.32 -0.62
C VAL A 356 -14.20 -4.43 -1.11
N VAL A 357 -13.68 -3.41 -1.79
CA VAL A 357 -12.32 -3.44 -2.34
C VAL A 357 -11.29 -3.69 -1.21
N PRO A 358 -10.34 -4.62 -1.37
CA PRO A 358 -9.31 -4.89 -0.37
C PRO A 358 -8.36 -3.71 -0.18
N ILE A 359 -7.83 -3.55 1.04
CA ILE A 359 -6.94 -2.45 1.41
C ILE A 359 -5.50 -2.92 1.66
N ASN A 360 -4.52 -2.03 1.49
CA ASN A 360 -3.21 -2.20 2.10
C ASN A 360 -3.37 -2.06 3.63
N PRO A 361 -3.06 -3.10 4.43
CA PRO A 361 -3.29 -3.08 5.87
C PRO A 361 -2.45 -2.05 6.64
N ILE A 362 -1.36 -1.54 6.05
CA ILE A 362 -0.51 -0.51 6.66
C ILE A 362 -1.07 0.88 6.38
N PHE A 363 -1.47 1.16 5.14
CA PHE A 363 -1.85 2.53 4.71
C PHE A 363 -3.34 2.84 4.80
N GLY A 364 -4.21 1.84 4.92
CA GLY A 364 -5.66 2.07 5.04
C GLY A 364 -6.35 2.52 3.76
N ILE A 365 -5.69 2.38 2.61
CA ILE A 365 -6.18 2.67 1.25
C ILE A 365 -6.08 1.41 0.39
N PRO A 366 -6.83 1.28 -0.72
CA PRO A 366 -6.70 0.13 -1.60
C PRO A 366 -5.26 -0.07 -2.10
N THR A 367 -4.85 -1.34 -2.19
CA THR A 367 -3.44 -1.70 -2.42
C THR A 367 -2.88 -1.09 -3.71
N ALA A 368 -3.71 -1.00 -4.75
CA ALA A 368 -3.33 -0.40 -6.02
C ALA A 368 -2.90 1.07 -5.87
N GLN A 369 -3.59 1.86 -5.06
CA GLN A 369 -3.30 3.28 -4.82
C GLN A 369 -1.97 3.45 -4.09
N ALA A 370 -1.73 2.64 -3.06
CA ALA A 370 -0.46 2.64 -2.32
C ALA A 370 0.72 2.25 -3.23
N VAL A 371 0.58 1.19 -4.03
CA VAL A 371 1.60 0.73 -4.98
C VAL A 371 1.87 1.78 -6.05
N CYS A 372 0.83 2.38 -6.64
CA CYS A 372 0.98 3.33 -7.73
C CYS A 372 1.75 4.58 -7.30
N MET A 373 1.35 5.20 -6.18
CA MET A 373 2.05 6.38 -5.66
C MET A 373 3.45 6.03 -5.14
N GLY A 374 3.60 4.92 -4.42
CA GLY A 374 4.91 4.46 -3.94
C GLY A 374 5.91 4.18 -5.08
N THR A 375 5.44 3.59 -6.18
CA THR A 375 6.27 3.33 -7.38
C THR A 375 6.70 4.63 -8.05
N TYR A 376 5.83 5.65 -8.08
CA TYR A 376 6.18 6.96 -8.64
C TYR A 376 7.36 7.63 -7.91
N PHE A 377 7.38 7.55 -6.57
CA PHE A 377 8.46 8.15 -5.77
C PHE A 377 9.69 7.24 -5.58
N THR A 378 9.58 5.97 -5.91
CA THR A 378 10.72 5.06 -5.91
C THR A 378 11.57 5.32 -7.16
N PRO A 379 12.88 5.65 -7.02
CA PRO A 379 13.76 5.77 -8.17
C PRO A 379 13.66 4.51 -9.00
N GLN A 380 13.39 4.66 -10.29
CA GLN A 380 13.51 3.53 -11.20
C GLN A 380 14.98 3.14 -11.24
N THR A 381 15.35 2.09 -10.49
CA THR A 381 16.65 1.45 -10.70
C THR A 381 16.70 1.03 -12.16
N PRO A 382 17.71 1.47 -12.92
CA PRO A 382 17.87 1.06 -14.30
C PRO A 382 17.79 -0.47 -14.39
N SER A 383 17.14 -0.99 -15.41
CA SER A 383 17.00 -2.44 -15.54
C SER A 383 18.39 -3.09 -15.61
N ARG A 384 18.50 -4.37 -15.27
CA ARG A 384 19.77 -5.10 -15.42
C ARG A 384 20.29 -5.00 -16.86
N GLU A 385 19.40 -4.91 -17.84
CA GLU A 385 19.76 -4.73 -19.25
C GLU A 385 20.37 -3.35 -19.52
N GLU A 386 19.89 -2.29 -18.86
CA GLU A 386 20.47 -0.95 -18.99
C GLU A 386 21.89 -0.88 -18.41
N TYR A 387 22.14 -1.51 -17.26
CA TYR A 387 23.49 -1.64 -16.71
C TYR A 387 24.42 -2.44 -17.62
N GLN A 388 23.93 -3.55 -18.18
CA GLN A 388 24.71 -4.36 -19.12
C GLN A 388 24.99 -3.61 -20.42
N GLY A 389 23.99 -2.89 -20.95
CA GLY A 389 24.12 -2.05 -22.14
C GLY A 389 25.11 -0.92 -21.93
N PHE A 390 25.05 -0.23 -20.79
CA PHE A 390 26.02 0.82 -20.44
C PHE A 390 27.43 0.27 -20.25
N ALA A 391 27.59 -0.84 -19.51
CA ALA A 391 28.89 -1.49 -19.32
C ALA A 391 29.49 -1.96 -20.65
N LEU A 392 28.66 -2.52 -21.54
CA LEU A 392 29.06 -2.94 -22.88
C LEU A 392 29.47 -1.72 -23.73
N TYR A 393 28.70 -0.64 -23.71
CA TYR A 393 29.01 0.60 -24.41
C TYR A 393 30.35 1.18 -23.96
N VAL A 394 30.58 1.31 -22.66
CA VAL A 394 31.84 1.82 -22.11
C VAL A 394 33.01 0.90 -22.49
N SER A 395 32.84 -0.42 -22.32
CA SER A 395 33.89 -1.40 -22.64
C SER A 395 34.24 -1.40 -24.13
N ALA A 396 33.23 -1.37 -25.01
CA ALA A 396 33.42 -1.29 -26.45
C ALA A 396 34.07 0.03 -26.89
N THR A 397 33.69 1.14 -26.27
CA THR A 397 34.28 2.46 -26.55
C THR A 397 35.75 2.50 -26.14
N VAL A 398 36.08 2.01 -24.95
CA VAL A 398 37.48 1.91 -24.48
C VAL A 398 38.29 0.99 -25.38
N ALA A 399 37.76 -0.18 -25.74
CA ALA A 399 38.42 -1.12 -26.65
C ALA A 399 38.67 -0.49 -28.03
N LEU A 400 37.71 0.27 -28.57
CA LEU A 400 37.85 0.99 -29.83
C LEU A 400 38.93 2.08 -29.73
N LEU A 401 38.92 2.89 -28.68
CA LEU A 401 39.93 3.93 -28.47
C LEU A 401 41.33 3.34 -28.35
N LEU A 402 41.48 2.23 -27.62
CA LEU A 402 42.75 1.51 -27.51
C LEU A 402 43.18 0.93 -28.86
N PHE A 403 42.26 0.36 -29.63
CA PHE A 403 42.53 -0.16 -30.97
C PHE A 403 42.95 0.96 -31.94
N LEU A 404 42.28 2.12 -31.91
CA LEU A 404 42.63 3.28 -32.71
C LEU A 404 43.97 3.88 -32.31
N ALA A 405 44.23 4.02 -31.01
CA ALA A 405 45.53 4.47 -30.51
C ALA A 405 46.64 3.51 -30.94
N TRP A 406 46.44 2.20 -30.74
CA TRP A 406 47.38 1.18 -31.17
C TRP A 406 47.53 1.12 -32.69
N SER A 407 46.52 1.45 -33.51
CA SER A 407 46.61 1.35 -34.98
C SER A 407 47.10 2.61 -35.68
N LEU A 408 46.94 3.80 -35.07
CA LEU A 408 47.26 5.09 -35.69
C LEU A 408 48.51 5.78 -35.13
N VAL A 409 48.91 5.52 -33.87
CA VAL A 409 50.07 6.20 -33.28
C VAL A 409 51.38 5.76 -33.96
N PRO A 410 52.28 6.66 -34.37
CA PRO A 410 53.55 6.28 -34.99
C PRO A 410 54.45 5.47 -34.05
N GLN A 411 55.26 4.56 -34.62
CA GLN A 411 56.15 3.69 -33.84
C GLN A 411 57.19 4.47 -33.02
N GLU A 412 57.70 5.60 -33.55
CA GLU A 412 58.66 6.47 -32.87
C GLU A 412 58.12 6.99 -31.54
N TRP A 413 56.84 7.35 -31.53
CA TRP A 413 56.15 7.82 -30.33
C TRP A 413 56.01 6.70 -29.29
N LEU A 414 55.62 5.49 -29.71
CA LEU A 414 55.52 4.34 -28.80
C LEU A 414 56.88 3.96 -28.20
N HIS A 415 57.95 4.02 -28.97
CA HIS A 415 59.30 3.77 -28.47
C HIS A 415 59.78 4.85 -27.49
N SER A 416 59.36 6.12 -27.69
CA SER A 416 59.70 7.21 -26.77
C SER A 416 59.12 7.04 -25.36
N ILE A 417 58.03 6.28 -25.23
CA ILE A 417 57.39 5.93 -23.96
C ILE A 417 57.73 4.51 -23.49
N ASN A 418 58.81 3.90 -24.01
CA ASN A 418 59.30 2.55 -23.70
C ASN A 418 58.31 1.40 -24.02
N VAL A 419 57.39 1.60 -24.96
CA VAL A 419 56.54 0.51 -25.49
C VAL A 419 57.23 -0.12 -26.68
N VAL A 420 58.01 -1.18 -26.43
CA VAL A 420 58.88 -1.82 -27.44
C VAL A 420 58.27 -3.10 -28.04
N TYR A 421 57.25 -3.68 -27.40
CA TYR A 421 56.58 -4.89 -27.85
C TYR A 421 55.07 -4.66 -27.97
N PHE A 422 54.54 -4.78 -29.19
CA PHE A 422 53.11 -4.66 -29.49
C PHE A 422 52.74 -5.51 -30.72
N PRO A 423 51.47 -5.91 -30.89
CA PRO A 423 51.04 -6.72 -32.03
C PRO A 423 51.32 -6.03 -33.38
N SER A 424 51.49 -6.83 -34.44
CA SER A 424 51.69 -6.30 -35.80
C SER A 424 50.48 -5.49 -36.27
N ARG A 425 50.73 -4.31 -36.85
CA ARG A 425 49.70 -3.42 -37.43
C ARG A 425 48.89 -4.08 -38.55
N TYR A 426 49.40 -5.15 -39.17
CA TYR A 426 48.66 -5.97 -40.13
C TYR A 426 47.29 -6.42 -39.58
N TRP A 427 47.23 -6.75 -38.28
CA TRP A 427 46.00 -7.18 -37.63
C TRP A 427 44.92 -6.09 -37.57
N ALA A 428 45.28 -4.81 -37.67
CA ALA A 428 44.31 -3.71 -37.72
C ALA A 428 43.45 -3.74 -38.99
N VAL A 429 43.96 -4.35 -40.07
CA VAL A 429 43.24 -4.53 -41.34
C VAL A 429 42.64 -5.93 -41.42
N ALA A 430 43.42 -6.95 -41.04
CA ALA A 430 43.01 -8.34 -41.15
C ALA A 430 41.78 -8.64 -40.28
N VAL A 431 41.76 -8.21 -39.01
CA VAL A 431 40.65 -8.54 -38.09
C VAL A 431 39.31 -7.98 -38.60
N PRO A 432 39.17 -6.68 -38.95
CA PRO A 432 37.92 -6.18 -39.54
C PRO A 432 37.53 -6.88 -40.84
N ALA A 433 38.50 -7.19 -41.72
CA ALA A 433 38.22 -7.89 -42.97
C ALA A 433 37.68 -9.31 -42.73
N PHE A 434 38.26 -10.07 -41.80
CA PHE A 434 37.76 -11.38 -41.42
C PHE A 434 36.38 -11.31 -40.76
N ILE A 435 36.10 -10.30 -39.92
CA ILE A 435 34.78 -10.09 -39.32
C ILE A 435 33.72 -9.82 -40.39
N LEU A 436 34.02 -8.99 -41.39
CA LEU A 436 33.11 -8.70 -42.50
C LEU A 436 32.81 -9.95 -43.33
N VAL A 437 33.84 -10.74 -43.65
CA VAL A 437 33.67 -12.01 -44.37
C VAL A 437 32.86 -13.01 -43.52
N LEU A 438 33.14 -13.11 -42.23
CA LEU A 438 32.39 -13.97 -41.31
C LEU A 438 30.92 -13.55 -41.24
N MET A 439 30.61 -12.26 -41.19
CA MET A 439 29.24 -11.75 -41.21
C MET A 439 28.47 -12.21 -42.47
N LEU A 440 29.13 -12.19 -43.64
CA LEU A 440 28.53 -12.72 -44.87
C LEU A 440 28.22 -14.22 -44.76
N TYR A 441 29.16 -15.01 -44.21
CA TYR A 441 28.92 -16.44 -43.98
C TYR A 441 27.81 -16.71 -42.97
N ILE A 442 27.67 -15.86 -41.94
CA ILE A 442 26.56 -15.95 -40.98
C ILE A 442 25.23 -15.74 -41.71
N TYR A 443 25.11 -14.73 -42.58
CA TYR A 443 23.87 -14.52 -43.34
C TYR A 443 23.52 -15.68 -44.25
N ILE A 444 24.51 -16.26 -44.93
CA ILE A 444 24.32 -17.46 -45.76
C ILE A 444 23.88 -18.65 -44.89
N GLY A 445 24.52 -18.84 -43.74
CA GLY A 445 24.16 -19.90 -42.80
C GLY A 445 22.76 -19.74 -42.23
N LEU A 446 22.34 -18.51 -41.92
CA LEU A 446 21.01 -18.21 -41.41
C LEU A 446 19.94 -18.46 -42.48
N ASP A 447 20.19 -18.06 -43.73
CA ASP A 447 19.30 -18.33 -44.87
C ASP A 447 19.16 -19.84 -45.12
N ALA A 448 20.26 -20.58 -45.11
CA ALA A 448 20.25 -22.03 -45.24
C ALA A 448 19.49 -22.71 -44.09
N TYR A 449 19.73 -22.28 -42.84
CA TYR A 449 19.01 -22.81 -41.68
C TYR A 449 17.51 -22.51 -41.74
N ASN A 450 17.15 -21.28 -42.12
CA ASN A 450 15.76 -20.89 -42.30
C ASN A 450 15.07 -21.73 -43.38
N LYS A 451 15.75 -22.02 -44.50
CA LYS A 451 15.18 -22.78 -45.63
C LYS A 451 15.16 -24.29 -45.42
N GLU A 452 16.19 -24.87 -44.82
CA GLU A 452 16.35 -26.33 -44.71
C GLU A 452 15.85 -26.89 -43.38
N VAL A 453 15.83 -26.07 -42.32
CA VAL A 453 15.46 -26.52 -40.96
C VAL A 453 14.15 -25.91 -40.49
N LEU A 454 13.97 -24.59 -40.60
CA LEU A 454 12.77 -23.93 -40.09
C LEU A 454 11.61 -23.90 -41.07
N THR A 455 11.87 -23.92 -42.38
CA THR A 455 10.80 -23.95 -43.40
C THR A 455 10.21 -25.36 -43.44
N PRO A 456 8.92 -25.54 -43.12
CA PRO A 456 8.28 -26.85 -43.19
C PRO A 456 8.29 -27.38 -44.62
N SER A 457 8.37 -28.71 -44.77
CA SER A 457 8.29 -29.37 -46.08
C SER A 457 7.06 -28.89 -46.88
N PRO A 458 7.15 -28.73 -48.22
CA PRO A 458 6.00 -28.40 -49.07
C PRO A 458 4.83 -29.39 -48.98
N THR A 459 5.08 -30.59 -48.43
CA THR A 459 4.05 -31.62 -48.18
C THR A 459 3.46 -31.58 -46.77
N SER A 460 3.94 -30.67 -45.91
CA SER A 460 3.48 -30.52 -44.53
C SER A 460 2.14 -29.81 -44.49
N LEU A 461 1.19 -30.35 -43.72
CA LEU A 461 -0.12 -29.73 -43.49
C LEU A 461 0.00 -28.36 -42.81
N HIS A 462 1.10 -28.10 -42.08
CA HIS A 462 1.39 -26.79 -41.49
C HIS A 462 1.61 -25.67 -42.53
N THR A 463 1.77 -26.01 -43.81
CA THR A 463 1.89 -25.02 -44.89
C THR A 463 0.54 -24.55 -45.45
N PHE A 464 -0.58 -25.20 -45.09
CA PHE A 464 -1.94 -24.77 -45.41
C PHE A 464 -2.56 -24.09 -44.19
N THR A 465 -2.57 -22.76 -44.18
CA THR A 465 -3.21 -21.97 -43.13
C THR A 465 -4.19 -20.97 -43.74
N ASP A 466 -5.39 -20.89 -43.18
CA ASP A 466 -6.36 -19.81 -43.37
C ASP A 466 -6.77 -19.22 -42.00
N ILE A 467 -7.65 -18.22 -42.02
CA ILE A 467 -8.13 -17.50 -40.83
C ILE A 467 -8.80 -18.42 -39.79
N ASP A 468 -9.33 -19.57 -40.20
CA ASP A 468 -10.10 -20.49 -39.34
C ASP A 468 -9.38 -21.82 -39.09
N THR A 469 -8.13 -21.98 -39.55
CA THR A 469 -7.40 -23.25 -39.45
C THR A 469 -6.90 -23.52 -38.03
N MET A 470 -7.47 -24.52 -37.35
CA MET A 470 -6.92 -25.08 -36.12
C MET A 470 -5.96 -26.23 -36.42
N VAL A 471 -4.66 -25.98 -36.20
CA VAL A 471 -3.61 -26.98 -36.41
C VAL A 471 -3.44 -27.81 -35.13
N HIS A 472 -3.59 -29.14 -35.24
CA HIS A 472 -3.34 -30.07 -34.14
C HIS A 472 -1.96 -30.71 -34.29
N ASP A 473 -1.16 -30.73 -33.21
CA ASP A 473 0.19 -31.32 -33.20
C ASP A 473 0.21 -32.88 -33.18
N GLU A 474 -0.95 -33.52 -33.22
CA GLU A 474 -1.07 -34.98 -33.18
C GLU A 474 -0.94 -35.61 -34.60
N PRO A 475 -0.27 -36.77 -34.75
CA PRO A 475 -0.18 -37.46 -36.03
C PRO A 475 -1.57 -37.86 -36.57
N LEU A 476 -1.78 -37.72 -37.88
CA LEU A 476 -3.05 -38.01 -38.60
C LEU A 476 -3.71 -39.35 -38.23
N SER A 477 -2.93 -40.36 -37.88
CA SER A 477 -3.44 -41.67 -37.46
C SER A 477 -4.23 -41.65 -36.15
N GLU A 478 -3.91 -40.71 -35.25
CA GLU A 478 -4.59 -40.50 -33.96
C GLU A 478 -5.81 -39.58 -34.13
N VAL A 479 -5.70 -38.56 -34.98
CA VAL A 479 -6.82 -37.64 -35.32
C VAL A 479 -7.96 -38.41 -36.00
N ASN A 480 -7.65 -39.32 -36.93
CA ASN A 480 -8.66 -40.16 -37.58
C ASN A 480 -9.35 -41.13 -36.59
N LYS A 481 -8.66 -41.63 -35.56
CA LYS A 481 -9.31 -42.48 -34.54
C LYS A 481 -10.35 -41.71 -33.73
N LYS A 482 -10.09 -40.44 -33.40
CA LYS A 482 -11.01 -39.59 -32.61
C LYS A 482 -12.21 -39.07 -33.40
N MET A 483 -12.10 -38.89 -34.72
CA MET A 483 -13.24 -38.46 -35.55
C MET A 483 -14.22 -39.59 -35.89
N TYR A 484 -13.78 -40.86 -35.85
CA TYR A 484 -14.61 -42.02 -36.20
C TYR A 484 -14.98 -42.90 -34.99
N SER A 485 -14.74 -42.43 -33.76
CA SER A 485 -15.27 -42.96 -32.49
C SER A 485 -16.29 -42.00 -31.91
#